data_AF-A0A354DH66-F1
#
_entry.id   AF-A0A354DH66-F1
#
_cell.length_a   1.000
_cell.length_b   1.000
_cell.length_c   1.000
_cell.angle_alpha   90.00
_cell.angle_beta   90.00
_cell.angle_gamma   90.00
#
_symmetry.space_group_name_H-M   'P 1'
#
loop_
_entity.id
_entity.type
_entity.pdbx_description
1 polymer ?
#
loop_
_entity_poly.entity_id
_entity_poly.type
_entity_poly.pdbx_seq_one_letter_code
_entity_poly.pdbx_strand_id
1 'polypeptide(L)'
;MNKALVISLFSGITVNFFVAFGIVLGGTLFSGVSAFINQQPPFATMINWSDKLKIWGLVAALGGTFDSFMHIERIFEGGDISPIIKQIIYIISAFMGAHTCTLMLRWFLKGE
;
A
#
# COMPACT_ATOMS: atom_id res chain seq x y z
N MET A 1 -7.47 -12.64 24.42
CA MET A 1 -6.81 -12.32 23.13
C MET A 1 -5.39 -12.87 23.17
N ASN A 2 -5.06 -13.81 22.28
CA ASN A 2 -3.75 -14.47 22.27
C ASN A 2 -2.65 -13.44 21.91
N LYS A 3 -1.63 -13.27 22.76
CA LYS A 3 -0.51 -12.31 22.51
C LYS A 3 0.13 -12.54 21.14
N ALA A 4 0.24 -13.79 20.70
CA ALA A 4 0.80 -14.14 19.40
C ALA A 4 -0.01 -13.57 18.22
N LEU A 5 -1.33 -13.51 18.34
CA LEU A 5 -2.22 -12.97 17.32
C LEU A 5 -2.03 -11.45 17.19
N VAL A 6 -1.94 -10.74 18.31
CA VAL A 6 -1.73 -9.28 18.29
C VAL A 6 -0.40 -8.91 17.63
N ILE A 7 0.65 -9.67 17.93
CA ILE A 7 1.99 -9.45 17.34
C ILE A 7 1.95 -9.70 15.83
N SER A 8 1.31 -10.77 15.36
CA SER A 8 1.23 -11.07 13.93
C SER A 8 0.41 -10.04 13.15
N LEU A 9 -0.70 -9.57 13.72
CA LEU A 9 -1.49 -8.47 13.14
C LEU A 9 -0.70 -7.18 13.04
N PHE A 10 -0.03 -6.78 14.13
CA PHE A 10 0.77 -5.55 14.14
C PHE A 10 1.88 -5.61 13.08
N SER A 11 2.59 -6.73 13.01
CA SER A 11 3.61 -6.96 11.98
C SER A 11 3.03 -6.85 10.57
N GLY A 12 1.89 -7.49 10.31
CA GLY A 12 1.22 -7.43 9.01
C GLY A 12 0.80 -6.01 8.63
N ILE A 13 0.22 -5.26 9.56
CA ILE A 13 -0.15 -3.85 9.36
C ILE A 13 1.07 -3.05 8.95
N THR A 14 2.16 -3.11 9.74
CA THR A 14 3.37 -2.34 9.50
C THR A 14 4.01 -2.67 8.14
N VAL A 15 4.15 -3.95 7.82
CA VAL A 15 4.74 -4.39 6.55
C VAL A 15 3.90 -3.91 5.37
N ASN A 16 2.59 -4.15 5.39
CA ASN A 16 1.69 -3.75 4.30
C ASN A 16 1.69 -2.22 4.09
N PHE A 17 1.72 -1.45 5.18
CA PHE A 17 1.81 0.01 5.13
C PHE A 17 3.10 0.47 4.43
N PHE A 18 4.26 0.02 4.92
CA PHE A 18 5.55 0.49 4.42
C PHE A 18 5.87 0.00 3.01
N VAL A 19 5.44 -1.21 2.64
CA VAL A 19 5.61 -1.72 1.27
C VAL A 19 4.79 -0.88 0.29
N ALA A 20 3.50 -0.65 0.58
CA ALA A 20 2.65 0.17 -0.28
C ALA A 20 3.17 1.62 -0.37
N PHE A 21 3.59 2.21 0.76
CA PHE A 21 4.21 3.53 0.81
C PHE A 21 5.47 3.59 -0.06
N GLY A 22 6.38 2.62 0.08
CA GLY A 22 7.64 2.57 -0.66
C GLY A 22 7.45 2.42 -2.16
N ILE A 23 6.46 1.64 -2.61
CA ILE A 23 6.14 1.48 -4.02
C ILE A 23 5.65 2.80 -4.64
N VAL A 24 4.75 3.50 -3.95
CA VAL A 24 4.28 4.81 -4.41
C VAL A 24 5.43 5.81 -4.43
N LEU A 25 6.26 5.86 -3.37
CA LEU A 25 7.38 6.80 -3.31
C LEU A 25 8.42 6.52 -4.40
N GLY A 26 8.85 5.27 -4.53
CA GLY A 26 9.86 4.89 -5.54
C GLY A 26 9.36 5.15 -6.96
N GLY A 27 8.17 4.65 -7.31
CA GLY A 27 7.63 4.79 -8.65
C GLY A 27 7.38 6.25 -9.05
N THR A 28 7.01 7.11 -8.09
CA THR A 28 6.84 8.54 -8.34
C THR A 28 8.16 9.27 -8.51
N LEU A 29 9.17 8.98 -7.68
CA LEU A 29 10.51 9.57 -7.84
C LEU A 29 11.09 9.25 -9.22
N PHE A 30 11.04 7.98 -9.64
CA PHE A 30 11.55 7.57 -10.95
C PHE A 30 10.70 8.09 -12.12
N SER A 31 9.40 8.33 -11.94
CA SER A 31 8.59 8.98 -12.97
C SER A 31 8.93 10.47 -13.14
N GLY A 32 9.37 11.15 -12.08
CA GLY A 32 9.94 12.49 -12.16
C GLY A 32 11.24 12.52 -12.96
N VAL A 33 12.13 11.56 -12.72
CA VAL A 33 13.39 11.41 -13.48
C VAL A 33 13.10 11.12 -14.95
N SER A 34 12.16 10.23 -15.25
CA SER A 34 11.79 9.94 -16.64
C SER A 34 11.17 11.15 -17.34
N ALA A 35 10.34 11.93 -16.65
CA ALA A 35 9.79 13.17 -17.19
C ALA A 35 10.89 14.19 -17.51
N PHE A 36 11.88 14.33 -16.62
CA PHE A 36 13.03 15.22 -16.85
C PHE A 36 13.81 14.83 -18.11
N ILE A 37 14.10 13.54 -18.30
CA ILE A 37 14.80 13.03 -19.50
C ILE A 37 13.99 13.31 -20.78
N ASN A 38 12.66 13.22 -20.71
CA ASN A 38 11.75 13.42 -21.86
C ASN A 38 11.28 14.88 -22.04
N GLN A 39 11.89 15.86 -21.35
CA GLN A 39 11.49 17.27 -21.39
C GLN A 39 10.01 17.53 -21.06
N GLN A 40 9.46 16.73 -20.14
CA GLN A 40 8.11 16.92 -19.60
C GLN A 40 8.17 17.55 -18.20
N PRO A 41 7.11 18.25 -17.73
CA PRO A 41 7.09 18.85 -16.40
C PRO A 41 7.21 17.78 -15.30
N PRO A 42 8.34 17.71 -14.55
CA PRO A 42 8.63 16.56 -13.69
C PRO A 42 7.66 16.45 -12.52
N PHE A 43 7.36 17.55 -11.82
CA PHE A 43 6.46 17.53 -10.66
C PHE A 43 5.01 17.18 -11.03
N ALA A 44 4.51 17.65 -12.17
CA ALA A 44 3.18 17.30 -12.65
C ALA A 44 3.09 15.79 -12.94
N THR A 45 4.13 15.22 -13.56
CA THR A 45 4.23 13.79 -13.81
C THR A 45 4.30 12.99 -12.52
N MET A 46 5.11 13.41 -11.54
CA MET A 46 5.19 12.77 -10.23
C MET A 46 3.82 12.72 -9.53
N ILE A 47 3.08 13.82 -9.51
CA ILE A 47 1.74 13.89 -8.90
C ILE A 47 0.77 12.95 -9.62
N ASN A 48 0.73 12.96 -10.95
CA ASN A 48 -0.15 12.08 -11.73
C ASN A 48 0.14 10.59 -11.48
N TRP A 49 1.41 10.22 -11.44
CA TRP A 49 1.81 8.84 -11.13
C TRP A 49 1.55 8.45 -9.68
N SER A 50 1.60 9.41 -8.75
CA SER A 50 1.34 9.15 -7.33
C SER A 50 -0.07 8.63 -7.07
N ASP A 51 -1.06 9.06 -7.87
CA ASP A 51 -2.44 8.54 -7.78
C ASP A 51 -2.57 7.16 -8.41
N LYS A 52 -1.98 6.97 -9.60
CA LYS A 52 -2.03 5.71 -10.35
C LYS A 52 -1.37 4.57 -9.56
N LEU A 53 -0.26 4.85 -8.90
CA LEU A 53 0.49 3.85 -8.15
C LEU A 53 -0.16 3.45 -6.82
N LYS A 54 -1.21 4.15 -6.34
CA LYS A 54 -1.86 3.76 -5.08
C LYS A 54 -2.42 2.34 -5.12
N ILE A 55 -3.14 2.01 -6.20
CA ILE A 55 -3.75 0.70 -6.36
C ILE A 55 -2.67 -0.36 -6.61
N TRP A 56 -1.66 -0.04 -7.42
CA TRP A 56 -0.55 -0.96 -7.68
C TRP A 56 0.29 -1.24 -6.43
N GLY A 57 0.56 -0.24 -5.60
CA GLY A 57 1.23 -0.39 -4.30
C GLY A 57 0.42 -1.24 -3.33
N LEU A 58 -0.90 -1.09 -3.32
CA LEU A 58 -1.80 -1.92 -2.53
C LEU A 58 -1.77 -3.39 -2.98
N VAL A 59 -1.90 -3.64 -4.30
CA VAL A 59 -1.87 -5.00 -4.85
C VAL A 59 -0.54 -5.69 -4.54
N ALA A 60 0.58 -4.99 -4.72
CA ALA A 60 1.90 -5.54 -4.44
C ALA A 60 2.13 -5.82 -2.95
N ALA A 61 1.69 -4.93 -2.05
CA ALA A 61 1.78 -5.16 -0.60
C ALA A 61 1.04 -6.43 -0.16
N LEU A 62 -0.10 -6.72 -0.78
CA LEU A 62 -0.93 -7.88 -0.48
C LEU A 62 -0.49 -9.17 -1.20
N GLY A 63 0.62 -9.16 -1.93
CA GLY A 63 1.17 -10.35 -2.61
C GLY A 63 0.93 -10.45 -4.12
N GLY A 64 0.45 -9.38 -4.76
CA GLY A 64 0.41 -9.27 -6.24
C GLY A 64 -0.80 -9.89 -6.93
N THR A 65 -1.58 -10.74 -6.25
CA THR A 65 -2.77 -11.41 -6.80
C THR A 65 -3.96 -11.31 -5.84
N PHE A 66 -5.18 -11.34 -6.40
CA PHE A 66 -6.42 -11.50 -5.62
C PHE A 66 -6.49 -12.84 -4.84
N ASP A 67 -5.53 -13.76 -5.02
CA ASP A 67 -5.46 -15.05 -4.31
C ASP A 67 -5.24 -14.93 -2.80
N SER A 68 -4.79 -13.79 -2.30
CA SER A 68 -4.81 -13.50 -0.86
C SER A 68 -6.24 -13.51 -0.29
N PHE A 69 -7.25 -13.32 -1.14
CA PHE A 69 -8.65 -13.55 -0.78
C PHE A 69 -9.04 -15.05 -0.79
N MET A 70 -8.35 -15.95 -1.49
CA MET A 70 -8.71 -17.38 -1.52
C MET A 70 -8.24 -18.19 -0.30
N HIS A 71 -7.38 -17.65 0.56
CA HIS A 71 -7.08 -18.27 1.86
C HIS A 71 -8.26 -18.23 2.87
N ILE A 72 -9.40 -17.67 2.44
CA ILE A 72 -10.69 -17.64 3.14
C ILE A 72 -11.30 -19.05 3.31
N GLU A 73 -10.84 -20.10 2.61
CA GLU A 73 -11.45 -21.44 2.72
C GLU A 73 -11.11 -22.23 4.00
N ARG A 74 -10.13 -21.81 4.83
CA ARG A 74 -9.81 -22.48 6.11
C ARG A 74 -10.53 -21.83 7.32
N ILE A 75 -11.83 -21.56 7.20
CA ILE A 75 -12.59 -20.75 8.18
C ILE A 75 -13.22 -21.53 9.35
N PHE A 76 -13.27 -22.86 9.32
CA PHE A 76 -13.95 -23.60 10.38
C PHE A 76 -13.03 -24.48 11.21
N GLU A 77 -12.19 -23.86 12.04
CA GLU A 77 -11.63 -24.51 13.24
C GLU A 77 -11.08 -23.46 14.22
N GLY A 78 -11.89 -23.06 15.21
CA GLY A 78 -11.41 -22.55 16.50
C GLY A 78 -11.27 -21.03 16.66
N GLY A 79 -12.37 -20.34 17.01
CA GLY A 79 -12.39 -19.16 17.92
C GLY A 79 -11.55 -17.91 17.58
N ASP A 80 -10.82 -17.87 16.47
CA ASP A 80 -9.93 -16.79 16.07
C ASP A 80 -10.66 -15.69 15.26
N ILE A 81 -10.07 -14.50 15.23
CA ILE A 81 -10.52 -13.41 14.34
C ILE A 81 -10.65 -13.97 12.92
N SER A 82 -11.86 -13.86 12.34
CA SER A 82 -12.15 -14.35 11.00
C SER A 82 -11.04 -13.89 10.03
N PRO A 83 -10.42 -14.79 9.25
CA PRO A 83 -9.41 -14.48 8.24
C PRO A 83 -9.80 -13.28 7.35
N ILE A 84 -11.10 -13.12 7.08
CA ILE A 84 -11.68 -12.00 6.33
C ILE A 84 -11.39 -10.66 7.01
N ILE A 85 -11.58 -10.58 8.33
CA ILE A 85 -11.34 -9.35 9.10
C ILE A 85 -9.85 -8.99 9.08
N LYS A 86 -8.96 -9.99 9.22
CA LYS A 86 -7.51 -9.77 9.13
C LYS A 86 -7.13 -9.21 7.76
N GLN A 87 -7.70 -9.77 6.69
CA GLN A 87 -7.45 -9.32 5.33
C GLN A 87 -7.94 -7.88 5.11
N ILE A 88 -9.13 -7.52 5.60
CA ILE A 88 -9.64 -6.13 5.53
C ILE A 88 -8.70 -5.16 6.26
N ILE A 89 -8.20 -5.53 7.45
CA ILE A 89 -7.25 -4.71 8.20
C ILE A 89 -5.96 -4.47 7.39
N TYR A 90 -5.43 -5.50 6.73
CA TYR A 90 -4.23 -5.37 5.89
C TYR A 90 -4.46 -4.53 4.63
N ILE A 91 -5.62 -4.65 3.99
CA ILE A 91 -6.03 -3.82 2.85
C ILE A 91 -6.07 -2.34 3.28
N ILE A 92 -6.71 -2.04 4.40
CA ILE A 92 -6.78 -0.67 4.94
C ILE A 92 -5.39 -0.15 5.25
N SER A 93 -4.53 -0.97 5.87
CA SER A 93 -3.16 -0.58 6.18
C SER A 93 -2.34 -0.24 4.92
N ALA A 94 -2.40 -1.10 3.90
CA ALA A 94 -1.73 -0.87 2.62
C ALA A 94 -2.26 0.39 1.92
N PHE A 95 -3.58 0.57 1.90
CA PHE A 95 -4.20 1.77 1.33
C PHE A 95 -3.76 3.04 2.06
N MET A 96 -3.71 3.01 3.41
CA MET A 96 -3.20 4.12 4.21
C MET A 96 -1.74 4.43 3.85
N GLY A 97 -0.87 3.43 3.76
CA GLY A 97 0.53 3.63 3.37
C GLY A 97 0.68 4.30 2.01
N ALA A 98 0.00 3.77 1.00
CA ALA A 98 -0.02 4.35 -0.33
C ALA A 98 -0.57 5.79 -0.33
N HIS A 99 -1.70 6.02 0.35
CA HIS A 99 -2.36 7.31 0.39
C HIS A 99 -1.56 8.38 1.14
N THR A 100 -0.94 8.01 2.27
CA THR A 100 -0.05 8.89 3.03
C THR A 100 1.13 9.34 2.17
N CYS A 101 1.73 8.44 1.38
CA CYS A 101 2.79 8.82 0.44
C CYS A 101 2.29 9.82 -0.61
N THR A 102 1.13 9.57 -1.22
CA THR A 102 0.53 10.50 -2.20
C THR A 102 0.28 11.88 -1.59
N LEU A 103 -0.28 11.94 -0.37
CA LEU A 103 -0.55 13.21 0.32
C LEU A 103 0.75 13.95 0.63
N MET A 104 1.77 13.23 1.13
CA MET A 104 3.09 13.77 1.39
C MET A 104 3.68 14.39 0.13
N LEU A 105 3.63 13.70 -1.01
CA LEU A 105 4.12 14.21 -2.29
C LEU A 105 3.35 15.44 -2.76
N ARG A 106 2.02 15.49 -2.56
CA ARG A 106 1.21 16.67 -2.90
C ARG A 106 1.60 17.88 -2.06
N TRP A 107 1.79 17.69 -0.76
CA TRP A 107 2.28 18.73 0.14
C TRP A 107 3.65 19.26 -0.32
N PHE A 108 4.61 18.39 -0.61
CA PHE A 108 5.96 18.80 -1.02
C PHE A 108 6.01 19.44 -2.42
N LEU A 109 5.22 18.97 -3.38
CA LEU A 109 5.34 19.38 -4.79
C LEU A 109 4.34 20.45 -5.20
N LYS A 110 3.17 20.48 -4.58
CA LYS A 110 2.06 21.40 -4.93
C LYS A 110 1.85 22.49 -3.87
N GLY A 111 2.32 22.29 -2.64
CA GLY A 111 2.15 23.25 -1.55
C GLY A 111 0.72 23.38 -1.04
N GLU A 112 -0.10 22.33 -1.25
CA GLU A 112 -1.44 22.18 -0.68
C GLU A 112 -1.40 21.40 0.63
#